data_AF-A0A5B0BQZ7-F1
#
_entry.id   AF-A0A5B0BQZ7-F1
#
_cell.length_a   1.000
_cell.length_b   1.000
_cell.length_c   1.000
_cell.angle_alpha   90.00
_cell.angle_beta   90.00
_cell.angle_gamma   90.00
#
_symmetry.space_group_name_H-M   'P 1'
#
loop_
_entity.id
_entity.type
_entity.pdbx_description
1 polymer ?
#
loop_
_entity_poly.entity_id
_entity_poly.type
_entity_poly.pdbx_seq_one_letter_code
_entity_poly.pdbx_strand_id
1 'polypeptide(L)'
;MAGIKSSSLITNQAGLKMSYPMLRNRWDEAREKAAAKAANEGHTTHSATIRQFQFRDIRPKAASEIDDSRLLGHSTQEMTKKVYRRVGEIVKPTK
;
A
#
# COMPACT_ATOMS: atom_id res chain seq x y z
N MET A 1 16.89 -4.06 19.92
CA MET A 1 17.01 -4.13 18.45
C MET A 1 18.48 -4.25 18.12
N ALA A 2 18.89 -5.14 17.19
CA ALA A 2 20.24 -5.05 16.65
C ALA A 2 20.34 -3.71 15.90
N GLY A 3 21.37 -2.91 16.16
CA GLY A 3 21.61 -1.66 15.44
C GLY A 3 21.72 -1.89 13.92
N ILE A 4 21.63 -0.82 13.15
CA ILE A 4 21.76 -0.86 11.69
C ILE A 4 23.17 -1.39 11.33
N LYS A 5 23.24 -2.54 10.63
CA LYS A 5 24.53 -3.18 10.26
C LYS A 5 25.00 -2.87 8.85
N SER A 6 24.23 -2.10 8.07
CA SER A 6 24.57 -1.67 6.71
C SER A 6 23.95 -0.31 6.41
N SER A 7 24.40 0.40 5.38
CA SER A 7 23.81 1.71 4.96
C SER A 7 22.40 1.61 4.35
N SER A 8 21.64 0.56 4.68
CA SER A 8 20.27 0.35 4.22
C SER A 8 19.27 0.91 5.23
N LEU A 9 18.33 1.73 4.76
CA LEU A 9 17.29 2.32 5.61
C LEU A 9 16.24 1.29 6.07
N ILE A 10 15.99 0.26 5.26
CA ILE A 10 15.00 -0.78 5.55
C ILE A 10 15.74 -2.08 5.92
N THR A 11 15.72 -2.42 7.21
CA THR A 11 16.41 -3.57 7.77
C THR A 11 15.49 -4.50 8.55
N ASN A 12 15.87 -5.77 8.65
CA ASN A 12 15.22 -6.74 9.51
C ASN A 12 15.68 -6.60 10.97
N GLN A 13 15.11 -7.40 11.87
CA GLN A 13 15.45 -7.37 13.31
C GLN A 13 16.93 -7.70 13.60
N ALA A 14 17.62 -8.36 12.67
CA ALA A 14 19.06 -8.65 12.75
C ALA A 14 19.96 -7.53 12.22
N GLY A 15 19.37 -6.42 11.72
CA GLY A 15 20.06 -5.26 11.15
C GLY A 15 20.48 -5.42 9.68
N LEU A 16 20.00 -6.48 9.00
CA LEU A 16 20.32 -6.78 7.60
C LEU A 16 19.27 -6.18 6.66
N LYS A 17 19.67 -5.80 5.44
CA LYS A 17 18.77 -5.28 4.41
C LYS A 17 17.59 -6.21 4.14
N MET A 18 16.38 -5.66 4.06
CA MET A 18 15.21 -6.42 3.64
C MET A 18 15.20 -6.65 2.12
N SER A 19 14.95 -7.89 1.70
CA SER A 19 14.73 -8.21 0.29
C SER A 19 13.29 -7.93 -0.15
N TYR A 20 13.06 -7.82 -1.46
CA TYR A 20 11.71 -7.61 -2.00
C TYR A 20 10.73 -8.74 -1.61
N PRO A 21 11.08 -10.04 -1.68
CA PRO A 21 10.22 -11.10 -1.15
C PRO A 21 9.88 -10.94 0.34
N MET A 22 10.83 -10.50 1.16
CA MET A 22 10.58 -10.28 2.59
C MET A 22 9.56 -9.18 2.87
N LEU A 23 9.57 -8.12 2.04
CA LEU A 23 8.60 -7.03 2.13
C LEU A 23 7.22 -7.48 1.65
N ARG A 24 7.16 -8.19 0.52
CA ARG A 24 5.90 -8.73 -0.02
C ARG A 24 5.22 -9.69 0.94
N ASN A 25 5.96 -10.66 1.49
CA ASN A 25 5.39 -11.66 2.38
C ASN A 25 4.80 -11.00 3.64
N ARG A 26 5.51 -10.03 4.22
CA ARG A 26 5.00 -9.25 5.35
C ARG A 26 3.76 -8.42 4.99
N TRP A 27 3.71 -7.87 3.77
CA TRP A 27 2.52 -7.19 3.26
C TRP A 27 1.34 -8.15 3.16
N ASP A 28 1.52 -9.32 2.57
CA ASP A 28 0.46 -10.32 2.40
C ASP A 28 -0.07 -10.79 3.77
N GLU A 29 0.80 -11.04 4.74
CA GLU A 29 0.41 -11.35 6.13
C GLU A 29 -0.41 -10.22 6.77
N ALA A 30 0.01 -8.97 6.60
CA ALA A 30 -0.70 -7.81 7.15
C ALA A 30 -2.06 -7.61 6.46
N ARG A 31 -2.12 -7.82 5.14
CA ARG A 31 -3.35 -7.72 4.34
C ARG A 31 -4.38 -8.74 4.80
N GLU A 32 -4.01 -10.00 4.98
CA GLU A 32 -4.95 -11.02 5.43
C GLU A 32 -5.46 -10.74 6.84
N LYS A 33 -4.59 -10.28 7.75
CA LYS A 33 -5.01 -9.86 9.10
C LYS A 33 -6.03 -8.72 9.05
N ALA A 34 -5.79 -7.71 8.21
CA ALA A 34 -6.70 -6.58 8.04
C ALA A 34 -8.04 -7.00 7.40
N ALA A 35 -7.99 -7.85 6.36
CA ALA A 35 -9.18 -8.35 5.70
C ALA A 35 -10.04 -9.24 6.62
N ALA A 36 -9.40 -10.09 7.44
CA ALA A 36 -10.08 -10.92 8.42
C ALA A 36 -10.75 -10.05 9.50
N LYS A 37 -10.05 -9.03 10.00
CA LYS A 37 -10.63 -8.07 10.96
C LYS A 37 -11.86 -7.37 10.39
N ALA A 38 -11.77 -6.83 9.17
CA ALA A 38 -12.90 -6.18 8.51
C ALA A 38 -14.10 -7.13 8.30
N ALA A 39 -13.85 -8.40 7.97
CA ALA A 39 -14.92 -9.39 7.85
C ALA A 39 -15.59 -9.67 9.21
N ASN A 40 -14.81 -9.79 10.28
CA ASN A 40 -15.32 -10.03 11.63
C ASN A 40 -16.16 -8.84 12.16
N GLU A 41 -15.83 -7.62 11.73
CA GLU A 41 -16.59 -6.40 12.06
C GLU A 41 -17.83 -6.19 11.16
N GLY A 42 -18.13 -7.12 10.25
CA GLY A 42 -19.29 -7.05 9.35
C GLY A 42 -19.06 -6.22 8.08
N HIS A 43 -17.84 -5.70 7.86
CA HIS A 43 -17.47 -4.93 6.68
C HIS A 43 -16.97 -5.83 5.54
N THR A 44 -17.87 -6.66 5.01
CA THR A 44 -17.55 -7.67 3.96
C THR A 44 -17.02 -7.05 2.67
N THR A 45 -17.55 -5.89 2.26
CA THR A 45 -17.07 -5.13 1.10
C THR A 45 -15.63 -4.64 1.29
N HIS A 46 -15.33 -4.08 2.46
CA HIS A 46 -13.97 -3.62 2.79
C HIS A 46 -12.99 -4.79 2.87
N SER A 47 -13.41 -5.92 3.43
CA SER A 47 -12.61 -7.14 3.46
C SER A 47 -12.21 -7.58 2.05
N ALA A 48 -13.15 -7.57 1.10
CA ALA A 48 -12.88 -7.90 -0.31
C ALA A 48 -11.91 -6.90 -0.96
N THR A 49 -12.13 -5.60 -0.76
CA THR A 49 -11.24 -4.54 -1.29
C THR A 49 -9.82 -4.64 -0.73
N ILE A 50 -9.68 -4.92 0.58
CA ILE A 50 -8.36 -5.09 1.21
C ILE A 50 -7.62 -6.26 0.57
N ARG A 51 -8.28 -7.41 0.32
CA ARG A 51 -7.64 -8.58 -0.31
C ARG A 51 -7.17 -8.33 -1.74
N GLN A 52 -7.85 -7.46 -2.48
CA GLN A 52 -7.49 -7.11 -3.85
C GLN A 52 -6.24 -6.22 -3.92
N PHE A 53 -5.95 -5.43 -2.87
CA PHE A 53 -4.82 -4.51 -2.86
C PHE A 53 -3.50 -5.25 -2.63
N GLN A 54 -2.53 -5.10 -3.54
CA GLN A 54 -1.24 -5.79 -3.48
C GLN A 54 -0.09 -4.85 -3.12
N PHE A 55 1.05 -5.41 -2.72
CA PHE A 55 2.22 -4.60 -2.33
C PHE A 55 2.70 -3.64 -3.43
N ARG A 56 2.59 -4.04 -4.70
CA ARG A 56 2.94 -3.20 -5.86
C ARG A 56 2.03 -1.99 -6.05
N ASP A 57 0.82 -2.05 -5.49
CA ASP A 57 -0.21 -1.02 -5.65
C ASP A 57 0.02 0.20 -4.74
N ILE A 58 0.96 0.11 -3.79
CA ILE A 58 1.37 1.25 -2.96
C ILE A 58 1.93 2.39 -3.83
N ARG A 59 2.69 2.07 -4.88
CA ARG A 59 3.29 3.06 -5.77
C ARG A 59 2.24 3.88 -6.54
N PRO A 60 1.30 3.27 -7.29
CA PRO A 60 0.24 4.02 -7.97
C PRO A 60 -0.71 4.70 -6.98
N LYS A 61 -0.96 4.11 -5.80
CA LYS A 61 -1.73 4.74 -4.73
C LYS A 61 -1.08 6.03 -4.22
N ALA A 62 0.21 5.99 -3.89
CA ALA A 62 0.95 7.16 -3.40
C ALA A 62 0.96 8.30 -4.44
N ALA A 63 1.15 7.97 -5.72
CA ALA A 63 1.10 8.97 -6.77
C ALA A 63 -0.30 9.59 -6.96
N SER A 64 -1.36 8.79 -6.80
CA SER A 64 -2.74 9.29 -6.86
C SER A 64 -3.12 10.19 -5.67
N GLU A 65 -2.46 10.03 -4.52
CA GLU A 65 -2.71 10.85 -3.32
C GLU A 65 -1.99 12.19 -3.35
N ILE A 66 -0.84 12.26 -4.02
CA ILE A 66 0.01 13.45 -4.08
C ILE A 66 -0.24 14.27 -5.36
N ASP A 67 -1.06 13.76 -6.30
CA ASP A 67 -1.30 14.32 -7.64
C ASP A 67 -0.01 14.68 -8.41
N ASP A 68 1.08 13.95 -8.14
CA ASP A 68 2.37 14.21 -8.78
C ASP A 68 2.92 12.95 -9.46
N SER A 69 2.55 12.78 -10.72
CA SER A 69 3.01 11.69 -11.57
C SER A 69 4.53 11.67 -11.80
N ARG A 70 5.26 12.76 -11.49
CA ARG A 70 6.73 12.80 -11.64
C ARG A 70 7.43 11.85 -10.67
N LEU A 71 6.84 11.60 -9.50
CA LEU A 71 7.33 10.64 -8.50
C LEU A 71 7.26 9.18 -8.98
N LEU A 72 6.56 8.91 -10.09
CA LEU A 72 6.49 7.58 -10.69
C LEU A 72 7.63 7.31 -11.69
N GLY A 73 8.46 8.27 -12.08
CA GLY A 73 9.60 7.99 -12.97
C GLY A 73 9.25 7.47 -14.38
N HIS A 74 7.98 7.57 -14.81
CA HIS A 74 7.53 7.26 -16.17
C HIS A 74 6.53 8.32 -16.66
N SER A 75 6.58 8.66 -17.96
CA SER A 75 5.69 9.66 -18.58
C SER A 75 4.26 9.16 -18.87
N THR A 76 3.95 7.89 -18.60
CA THR A 76 2.67 7.29 -18.98
C THR A 76 1.64 7.38 -17.85
N GLN A 77 1.01 8.55 -17.73
CA GLN A 77 -0.10 8.83 -16.81
C GLN A 77 -1.36 7.97 -17.06
N GLU A 78 -1.51 7.41 -18.26
CA GLU A 78 -2.74 6.80 -18.77
C GLU A 78 -3.17 5.52 -18.02
N MET A 79 -2.26 4.58 -17.78
CA MET A 79 -2.61 3.33 -17.09
C MET A 79 -2.90 3.54 -15.59
N THR A 80 -2.15 4.44 -14.95
CA THR A 80 -2.18 4.63 -13.49
C THR A 80 -3.42 5.38 -13.02
N LYS A 81 -3.89 6.36 -13.81
CA LYS A 81 -5.10 7.16 -13.47
C LYS A 81 -6.38 6.32 -13.46
N LYS A 82 -6.49 5.29 -14.31
CA LYS A 82 -7.71 4.49 -14.46
C LYS A 82 -8.00 3.57 -13.26
N VAL A 83 -6.97 3.12 -12.55
CA VAL A 83 -7.11 2.09 -11.50
C VAL A 83 -7.40 2.67 -10.11
N TYR A 84 -6.96 3.90 -9.82
CA TYR A 84 -7.02 4.47 -8.45
C TYR A 84 -7.70 5.84 -8.32
N ARG A 85 -8.28 6.41 -9.39
CA ARG A 85 -9.10 7.62 -9.25
C ARG A 85 -10.28 7.29 -8.33
N ARG A 86 -10.43 8.07 -7.24
CA ARG A 86 -11.49 7.90 -6.24
C ARG A 86 -12.86 7.79 -6.91
N VAL A 87 -13.51 6.63 -6.77
CA VAL A 87 -14.97 6.44 -6.95
C VAL A 87 -15.70 6.51 -5.58
N GLY A 88 -14.99 6.78 -4.48
CA GLY A 88 -15.60 7.08 -3.19
C GLY A 88 -15.97 8.56 -3.08
N GLU A 89 -17.21 8.86 -2.69
CA GLU A 89 -17.76 10.21 -2.57
C GLU A 89 -16.81 11.17 -1.86
N ILE A 90 -16.55 12.30 -2.52
CA ILE A 90 -16.05 13.50 -1.84
C ILE A 90 -17.22 14.04 -1.02
N VAL A 91 -17.38 13.59 0.22
CA VAL A 91 -18.29 14.26 1.16
C VAL A 91 -17.70 15.61 1.51
N LYS A 92 -18.44 16.67 1.18
CA LYS A 92 -18.10 18.04 1.56
C LYS A 92 -18.21 18.16 3.09
N PRO A 93 -17.30 18.89 3.76
CA PRO A 93 -17.47 19.22 5.17
C PRO A 93 -18.84 19.87 5.37
N THR A 94 -19.66 19.33 6.27
CA THR A 94 -20.86 20.03 6.72
C THR A 94 -20.39 21.23 7.55
N LYS A 95 -21.00 22.40 7.30
CA LYS A 95 -20.71 23.66 8.00
C LYS A 95 -20.83 23.53 9.51
#